data_AF-A0A1G7Y0U9-F1
#
_entry.id   AF-A0A1G7Y0U9-F1
#
_cell.length_a   1.000
_cell.length_b   1.000
_cell.length_c   1.000
_cell.angle_alpha   90.00
_cell.angle_beta   90.00
_cell.angle_gamma   90.00
#
_symmetry.space_group_name_H-M   'P 1'
#
loop_
_entity.id
_entity.type
_entity.pdbx_description
1 polymer ?
#
loop_
_entity_poly.entity_id
_entity_poly.type
_entity_poly.pdbx_seq_one_letter_code
_entity_poly.pdbx_strand_id
1 'polypeptide(L)'
;MMKKLILLSLVFLTVFSCGDEVQFNTPAFQGDRENQLWRAKGFSASIGVNGFLTITGTNSAETVKLTVPSVIESTFIVGDIDVIEAQYIDGFGTTFSTNNKPDESVSIYPELGEITIEEIDVVNKTFTGTYRFLAFDASGLNSVGFTNGIFYKVPLISGEFPTNPITCMDVEMASDIALLAYEATFSSDLEFVNSAAYLAACSAYSEALTNQRTYCGDSDGSLQAIIDGLDDCQISCEIATANVVEANSQYVTATIGNYNEKCAQYLLYLLEQIEICGDADGSIQTKIDGLDCGDADGDGVPDAYEDFNGDGNLDNDDTDGDGVANYLDNDDDGDGILTQYEGKDADGNPIDTDGDGDVDYLDNDDDGDTLLTINENADPNGDGNPDDAVDTDGDGVPDYLQA
;
A
#
# COMPACT_ATOMS: atom_id res chain seq x y z
N MET A 1 -70.94 87.44 -1.54
CA MET A 1 -71.89 87.69 -2.64
C MET A 1 -71.65 86.59 -3.68
N MET A 2 -72.68 85.79 -3.98
CA MET A 2 -72.91 84.92 -5.17
C MET A 2 -71.82 83.87 -5.55
N LYS A 3 -72.10 82.55 -5.45
CA LYS A 3 -72.86 81.66 -6.39
C LYS A 3 -72.14 81.53 -7.75
N LYS A 4 -71.89 80.38 -8.39
CA LYS A 4 -72.35 78.98 -8.29
C LYS A 4 -71.47 78.11 -9.24
N LEU A 5 -71.32 76.83 -8.89
CA LEU A 5 -71.21 75.59 -9.70
C LEU A 5 -70.47 75.57 -11.06
N ILE A 6 -69.62 74.56 -11.27
CA ILE A 6 -69.88 73.44 -12.21
C ILE A 6 -69.04 72.21 -11.81
N LEU A 7 -69.72 71.05 -11.89
CA LEU A 7 -69.27 69.67 -11.73
C LEU A 7 -68.17 69.28 -12.74
N LEU A 8 -67.15 68.53 -12.30
CA LEU A 8 -66.64 67.41 -13.09
C LEU A 8 -66.14 66.30 -12.16
N SER A 9 -66.76 65.14 -12.31
CA SER A 9 -66.45 63.92 -11.58
C SER A 9 -65.24 63.20 -12.17
N LEU A 10 -64.68 62.31 -11.34
CA LEU A 10 -64.20 60.97 -11.65
C LEU A 10 -62.68 60.73 -11.63
N VAL A 11 -62.35 59.75 -10.78
CA VAL A 11 -61.16 58.88 -10.74
C VAL A 11 -59.89 59.49 -10.13
N PHE A 12 -59.89 59.55 -8.80
CA PHE A 12 -58.65 59.43 -8.03
C PHE A 12 -58.23 57.96 -8.10
N LEU A 13 -57.35 57.64 -9.05
CA LEU A 13 -56.75 56.32 -9.19
C LEU A 13 -55.81 56.12 -8.00
N THR A 14 -56.34 55.56 -6.91
CA THR A 14 -55.54 55.00 -5.83
C THR A 14 -54.78 53.81 -6.39
N VAL A 15 -53.55 54.05 -6.85
CA VAL A 15 -52.52 53.02 -6.96
C VAL A 15 -52.19 52.56 -5.55
N PHE A 16 -53.03 51.65 -5.03
CA PHE A 16 -52.55 50.64 -4.10
C PHE A 16 -51.67 49.71 -4.92
N SER A 17 -50.40 50.08 -5.04
CA SER A 17 -49.35 49.08 -5.23
C SER A 17 -49.40 48.22 -3.97
N CYS A 18 -50.07 47.06 -4.08
CA CYS A 18 -49.62 45.91 -3.31
C CYS A 18 -48.25 45.56 -3.91
N GLY A 19 -47.20 46.24 -3.41
CA GLY A 19 -45.91 45.59 -3.34
C GLY A 19 -46.14 44.46 -2.36
N ASP A 20 -46.40 43.26 -2.88
CA ASP A 20 -46.14 42.05 -2.12
C ASP A 20 -44.63 42.09 -1.85
N GLU A 21 -44.26 42.65 -0.70
CA GLU A 21 -43.03 42.28 -0.02
C GLU A 21 -43.13 40.77 0.17
N VAL A 22 -42.57 40.02 -0.78
CA VAL A 22 -42.24 38.63 -0.58
C VAL A 22 -41.20 38.65 0.54
N GLN A 23 -41.65 38.53 1.78
CA GLN A 23 -40.79 38.19 2.91
C GLN A 23 -40.13 36.87 2.53
N PHE A 24 -38.90 36.94 2.01
CA PHE A 24 -38.04 35.78 1.91
C PHE A 24 -37.85 35.28 3.34
N ASN A 25 -38.45 34.13 3.63
CA ASN A 25 -38.20 33.39 4.85
C ASN A 25 -36.69 33.10 4.86
N THR A 26 -35.96 33.80 5.73
CA THR A 26 -34.49 33.83 5.74
C THR A 26 -34.09 33.51 7.16
N PRO A 27 -33.69 32.28 7.51
CA PRO A 27 -33.24 31.13 6.69
C PRO A 27 -34.34 30.25 6.07
N ALA A 28 -33.98 29.37 5.12
CA ALA A 28 -34.90 28.41 4.48
C ALA A 28 -34.24 27.10 4.02
N PHE A 29 -35.03 26.05 3.93
CA PHE A 29 -34.72 24.83 3.19
C PHE A 29 -36.01 24.42 2.45
N GLN A 30 -35.98 24.39 1.12
CA GLN A 30 -37.15 24.11 0.29
C GLN A 30 -36.75 23.61 -1.11
N GLY A 31 -37.68 23.00 -1.84
CA GLY A 31 -37.51 22.61 -3.23
C GLY A 31 -38.84 22.17 -3.84
N ASP A 32 -38.88 21.94 -5.15
CA ASP A 32 -40.05 21.43 -5.84
C ASP A 32 -39.99 19.90 -5.86
N ARG A 33 -40.87 19.26 -5.09
CA ARG A 33 -41.07 17.80 -5.11
C ARG A 33 -42.24 17.48 -6.01
N GLU A 34 -41.99 16.80 -7.13
CA GLU A 34 -43.04 16.42 -8.10
C GLU A 34 -43.92 17.62 -8.55
N ASN A 35 -43.31 18.78 -8.80
CA ASN A 35 -43.97 20.05 -9.15
C ASN A 35 -44.82 20.67 -8.02
N GLN A 36 -44.65 20.23 -6.78
CA GLN A 36 -45.24 20.85 -5.60
C GLN A 36 -44.16 21.42 -4.69
N LEU A 37 -44.38 22.64 -4.20
CA LEU A 37 -43.45 23.27 -3.28
C LEU A 37 -43.38 22.47 -1.97
N TRP A 38 -42.20 21.92 -1.70
CA TRP A 38 -41.84 21.28 -0.45
C TRP A 38 -41.01 22.25 0.39
N ARG A 39 -41.39 22.46 1.66
CA ARG A 39 -40.70 23.38 2.57
C ARG A 39 -40.47 22.73 3.92
N ALA A 40 -39.23 22.78 4.38
CA ALA A 40 -38.86 22.34 5.72
C ALA A 40 -39.40 23.32 6.78
N LYS A 41 -39.81 22.77 7.93
CA LYS A 41 -40.14 23.51 9.16
C LYS A 41 -38.95 23.57 10.12
N GLY A 42 -38.04 22.61 10.05
CA GLY A 42 -36.77 22.59 10.77
C GLY A 42 -35.64 22.19 9.82
N PHE A 43 -34.47 22.79 9.98
CA PHE A 43 -33.32 22.48 9.14
C PHE A 43 -32.03 22.68 9.94
N SER A 44 -31.03 21.90 9.61
CA SER A 44 -29.75 21.90 10.31
C SER A 44 -28.66 21.25 9.46
N ALA A 45 -27.42 21.67 9.67
CA ALA A 45 -26.24 21.00 9.17
C ALA A 45 -25.50 20.30 10.31
N SER A 46 -24.83 19.20 10.00
CA SER A 46 -23.90 18.51 10.91
C SER A 46 -22.66 18.08 10.16
N ILE A 47 -21.50 18.21 10.79
CA ILE A 47 -20.24 17.67 10.29
C ILE A 47 -19.90 16.42 11.12
N GLY A 48 -19.73 15.29 10.44
CA GLY A 48 -19.35 14.01 11.05
C GLY A 48 -17.90 13.98 11.52
N VAL A 49 -17.53 12.95 12.28
CA VAL A 49 -16.13 12.72 12.68
C VAL A 49 -15.21 12.42 11.49
N ASN A 50 -15.79 11.91 10.40
CA ASN A 50 -15.14 11.71 9.11
C ASN A 50 -15.01 13.01 8.28
N GLY A 51 -15.50 14.15 8.80
CA GLY A 51 -15.47 15.43 8.10
C GLY A 51 -16.61 15.64 7.09
N PHE A 52 -17.50 14.67 6.90
CA PHE A 52 -18.58 14.77 5.92
C PHE A 52 -19.66 15.74 6.40
N LEU A 53 -20.17 16.54 5.48
CA LEU A 53 -21.26 17.47 5.75
C LEU A 53 -22.60 16.79 5.43
N THR A 54 -23.51 16.79 6.40
CA THR A 54 -24.91 16.44 6.18
C THR A 54 -25.80 17.66 6.42
N ILE A 55 -26.53 18.09 5.40
CA ILE A 55 -27.56 19.14 5.49
C ILE A 55 -28.94 18.47 5.51
N THR A 56 -29.71 18.72 6.56
CA THR A 56 -31.01 18.09 6.78
C THR A 56 -32.11 19.15 6.78
N GLY A 57 -33.18 18.91 6.03
CA GLY A 57 -34.44 19.63 6.11
C GLY A 57 -35.56 18.68 6.53
N THR A 58 -36.38 19.07 7.51
CA THR A 58 -37.51 18.28 8.01
C THR A 58 -38.78 19.13 8.02
N ASN A 59 -39.90 18.54 7.63
CA ASN A 59 -41.22 19.12 7.90
C ASN A 59 -41.92 18.32 9.01
N SER A 60 -43.25 18.36 9.10
CA SER A 60 -43.98 17.65 10.16
C SER A 60 -44.01 16.13 10.01
N ALA A 61 -43.61 15.58 8.86
CA ALA A 61 -43.63 14.15 8.59
C ALA A 61 -42.46 13.66 7.72
N GLU A 62 -41.90 14.53 6.87
CA GLU A 62 -40.95 14.16 5.82
C GLU A 62 -39.59 14.80 6.07
N THR A 63 -38.53 14.16 5.57
CA THR A 63 -37.14 14.59 5.73
C THR A 63 -36.39 14.54 4.40
N VAL A 64 -35.56 15.54 4.12
CA VAL A 64 -34.53 15.52 3.08
C VAL A 64 -33.17 15.59 3.76
N LYS A 65 -32.24 14.71 3.40
CA LYS A 65 -30.84 14.74 3.83
C LYS A 65 -29.94 14.82 2.61
N LEU A 66 -28.95 15.69 2.66
CA LEU A 66 -27.94 15.88 1.63
C LEU A 66 -26.58 15.63 2.28
N THR A 67 -25.84 14.64 1.82
CA THR A 67 -24.53 14.26 2.36
C THR A 67 -23.46 14.48 1.30
N VAL A 68 -22.39 15.19 1.67
CA VAL A 68 -21.21 15.39 0.82
C VAL A 68 -19.92 15.11 1.60
N PRO A 69 -18.87 14.63 0.94
CA PRO A 69 -17.65 14.16 1.59
C PRO A 69 -16.77 15.30 2.12
N SER A 70 -16.99 16.55 1.67
CA SER A 70 -16.14 17.68 2.04
C SER A 70 -16.92 18.96 2.32
N VAL A 71 -16.39 19.76 3.25
CA VAL A 71 -16.94 21.05 3.68
C VAL A 71 -16.29 22.17 2.85
N ILE A 72 -16.57 22.17 1.55
CA ILE A 72 -16.02 23.15 0.59
C ILE A 72 -17.12 23.71 -0.32
N GLU A 73 -16.88 24.90 -0.87
CA GLU A 73 -17.72 25.49 -1.90
C GLU A 73 -17.44 24.78 -3.23
N SER A 74 -18.32 23.86 -3.60
CA SER A 74 -18.21 23.02 -4.79
C SER A 74 -19.56 22.43 -5.18
N THR A 75 -19.61 21.83 -6.37
CA THR A 75 -20.72 21.00 -6.83
C THR A 75 -20.33 19.53 -6.70
N PHE A 76 -21.19 18.76 -6.05
CA PHE A 76 -21.05 17.32 -5.84
C PHE A 76 -22.15 16.58 -6.62
N ILE A 77 -21.77 15.54 -7.36
CA ILE A 77 -22.71 14.75 -8.16
C ILE A 77 -23.25 13.60 -7.32
N VAL A 78 -24.56 13.54 -7.10
CA VAL A 78 -25.19 12.49 -6.30
C VAL A 78 -25.51 11.27 -7.13
N GLY A 79 -25.41 10.08 -6.52
CA GLY A 79 -25.65 8.80 -7.17
C GLY A 79 -24.51 8.32 -8.06
N ASP A 80 -23.39 9.06 -8.09
CA ASP A 80 -22.12 8.65 -8.69
C ASP A 80 -21.42 7.60 -7.81
N ILE A 81 -21.24 7.93 -6.54
CA ILE A 81 -20.68 7.08 -5.50
C ILE A 81 -21.57 7.12 -4.25
N ASP A 82 -21.52 6.07 -3.43
CA ASP A 82 -22.42 5.93 -2.28
C ASP A 82 -22.28 7.04 -1.21
N VAL A 83 -21.13 7.71 -1.15
CA VAL A 83 -20.86 8.73 -0.14
C VAL A 83 -21.45 10.10 -0.46
N ILE A 84 -21.71 10.40 -1.75
CA ILE A 84 -22.37 11.64 -2.18
C ILE A 84 -23.85 11.31 -2.40
N GLU A 85 -24.64 11.55 -1.35
CA GLU A 85 -26.00 10.99 -1.27
C GLU A 85 -27.04 12.08 -1.01
N ALA A 86 -28.16 12.00 -1.73
CA ALA A 86 -29.39 12.67 -1.33
C ALA A 86 -30.44 11.63 -0.92
N GLN A 87 -30.98 11.78 0.29
CA GLN A 87 -32.05 10.95 0.81
C GLN A 87 -33.33 11.75 1.01
N TYR A 88 -34.46 11.11 0.73
CA TYR A 88 -35.78 11.58 1.10
C TYR A 88 -36.50 10.50 1.93
N ILE A 89 -37.03 10.88 3.09
CA ILE A 89 -37.81 10.00 3.96
C ILE A 89 -39.24 10.54 4.00
N ASP A 90 -40.20 9.72 3.60
CA ASP A 90 -41.61 10.12 3.57
C ASP A 90 -42.28 10.08 4.96
N GLY A 91 -43.54 10.51 5.02
CA GLY A 91 -44.33 10.53 6.26
C GLY A 91 -44.69 9.15 6.84
N PHE A 92 -44.40 8.08 6.11
CA PHE A 92 -44.58 6.69 6.55
C PHE A 92 -43.25 6.03 6.96
N GLY A 93 -42.13 6.74 6.79
CA GLY A 93 -40.77 6.25 7.09
C GLY A 93 -40.09 5.52 5.94
N THR A 94 -40.68 5.51 4.73
CA THR A 94 -40.03 4.95 3.54
C THR A 94 -38.85 5.83 3.15
N THR A 95 -37.68 5.23 2.93
CA THR A 95 -36.47 5.95 2.53
C THR A 95 -36.24 5.77 1.04
N PHE A 96 -36.04 6.90 0.37
CA PHE A 96 -35.59 7.02 -1.01
C PHE A 96 -34.16 7.54 -0.98
N SER A 97 -33.26 6.95 -1.75
CA SER A 97 -31.86 7.32 -1.83
C SER A 97 -31.39 7.38 -3.29
N THR A 98 -30.46 8.29 -3.58
CA THR A 98 -29.72 8.32 -4.84
C THR A 98 -28.79 7.12 -5.01
N ASN A 99 -28.48 6.39 -3.94
CA ASN A 99 -27.64 5.17 -3.99
C ASN A 99 -28.46 3.92 -4.35
N ASN A 100 -29.80 4.00 -4.25
CA ASN A 100 -30.65 2.90 -4.69
C ASN A 100 -30.69 2.87 -6.22
N LYS A 101 -30.25 1.75 -6.80
CA LYS A 101 -30.27 1.58 -8.24
C LYS A 101 -31.71 1.46 -8.75
N PRO A 102 -32.05 2.14 -9.85
CA PRO A 102 -33.32 1.96 -10.53
C PRO A 102 -33.48 0.53 -11.04
N ASP A 103 -34.71 0.02 -11.04
CA ASP A 103 -35.02 -1.25 -11.71
C ASP A 103 -34.77 -1.14 -13.22
N GLU A 104 -34.29 -2.21 -13.85
CA GLU A 104 -33.96 -2.24 -15.29
C GLU A 104 -35.14 -1.87 -16.20
N SER A 105 -36.38 -2.02 -15.71
CA SER A 105 -37.59 -1.63 -16.44
C SER A 105 -37.89 -0.12 -16.42
N VAL A 106 -37.16 0.67 -15.63
CA VAL A 106 -37.35 2.11 -15.47
C VAL A 106 -36.35 2.87 -16.36
N SER A 107 -36.87 3.65 -17.32
CA SER A 107 -36.05 4.55 -18.14
C SER A 107 -35.90 5.91 -17.47
N ILE A 108 -34.67 6.41 -17.40
CA ILE A 108 -34.32 7.62 -16.64
C ILE A 108 -33.61 8.61 -17.56
N TYR A 109 -34.00 9.88 -17.48
CA TYR A 109 -33.29 10.98 -18.12
C TYR A 109 -33.64 12.32 -17.46
N PRO A 110 -32.66 13.14 -17.03
CA PRO A 110 -31.23 12.83 -16.85
C PRO A 110 -30.97 12.04 -15.56
N GLU A 111 -29.88 11.25 -15.56
CA GLU A 111 -29.57 10.26 -14.50
C GLU A 111 -29.05 10.87 -13.20
N LEU A 112 -28.40 12.03 -13.25
CA LEU A 112 -27.62 12.54 -12.12
C LEU A 112 -28.26 13.78 -11.49
N GLY A 113 -28.22 13.78 -10.16
CA GLY A 113 -28.49 14.94 -9.33
C GLY A 113 -27.20 15.65 -8.95
N GLU A 114 -27.35 16.81 -8.33
CA GLU A 114 -26.23 17.61 -7.82
C GLU A 114 -26.60 18.25 -6.47
N ILE A 115 -25.60 18.39 -5.62
CA ILE A 115 -25.62 19.22 -4.41
C ILE A 115 -24.52 20.26 -4.62
N THR A 116 -24.90 21.54 -4.62
CA THR A 116 -23.94 22.63 -4.75
C THR A 116 -23.91 23.43 -3.46
N ILE A 117 -22.73 23.54 -2.86
CA ILE A 117 -22.46 24.44 -1.75
C ILE A 117 -21.91 25.74 -2.35
N GLU A 118 -22.65 26.82 -2.21
CA GLU A 118 -22.34 28.12 -2.83
C GLU A 118 -21.66 29.08 -1.85
N GLU A 119 -21.97 28.97 -0.56
CA GLU A 119 -21.38 29.81 0.48
C GLU A 119 -21.28 29.04 1.80
N ILE A 120 -20.10 29.12 2.42
CA ILE A 120 -19.84 28.64 3.78
C ILE A 120 -19.49 29.84 4.68
N ASP A 121 -20.45 30.26 5.50
CA ASP A 121 -20.23 31.32 6.49
C ASP A 121 -19.69 30.71 7.79
N VAL A 122 -18.36 30.66 7.91
CA VAL A 122 -17.67 30.11 9.09
C VAL A 122 -17.90 30.93 10.37
N VAL A 123 -18.23 32.22 10.23
CA VAL A 123 -18.44 33.13 11.38
C VAL A 123 -19.81 32.89 12.00
N ASN A 124 -20.85 32.84 11.14
CA ASN A 124 -22.22 32.57 11.57
C ASN A 124 -22.54 31.07 11.63
N LYS A 125 -21.60 30.22 11.22
CA LYS A 125 -21.72 28.76 11.12
C LYS A 125 -22.92 28.33 10.28
N THR A 126 -23.06 28.89 9.07
CA THR A 126 -24.19 28.58 8.17
C THR A 126 -23.76 28.17 6.77
N PHE A 127 -24.59 27.36 6.11
CA PHE A 127 -24.41 26.91 4.73
C PHE A 127 -25.53 27.45 3.82
N THR A 128 -25.15 27.83 2.61
CA THR A 128 -26.06 28.22 1.53
C THR A 128 -25.70 27.50 0.24
N GLY A 129 -26.72 27.10 -0.52
CA GLY A 129 -26.53 26.45 -1.81
C GLY A 129 -27.81 25.86 -2.38
N THR A 130 -27.63 25.01 -3.38
CA THR A 130 -28.70 24.45 -4.21
C THR A 130 -28.61 22.93 -4.28
N TYR A 131 -29.72 22.28 -4.60
CA TYR A 131 -29.76 20.83 -4.80
C TYR A 131 -30.83 20.42 -5.80
N ARG A 132 -30.56 19.31 -6.50
CA ARG A 132 -31.52 18.60 -7.35
C ARG A 132 -31.15 17.12 -7.34
N PHE A 133 -32.13 16.24 -7.22
CA PHE A 133 -31.86 14.81 -7.29
C PHE A 133 -33.09 14.02 -7.70
N LEU A 134 -32.86 12.78 -8.16
CA LEU A 134 -33.85 11.73 -8.31
C LEU A 134 -33.40 10.56 -7.44
N ALA A 135 -34.23 10.16 -6.49
CA ALA A 135 -33.91 9.11 -5.53
C ALA A 135 -34.93 7.97 -5.65
N PHE A 136 -34.48 6.73 -5.51
CA PHE A 136 -35.33 5.54 -5.60
C PHE A 136 -35.53 4.90 -4.22
N ASP A 137 -36.65 4.22 -4.03
CA ASP A 137 -36.82 3.34 -2.86
C ASP A 137 -35.94 2.09 -2.99
N ALA A 138 -35.93 1.25 -1.95
CA ALA A 138 -35.14 0.02 -1.93
C ALA A 138 -35.52 -0.99 -3.05
N SER A 139 -36.69 -0.83 -3.68
CA SER A 139 -37.11 -1.69 -4.79
C SER A 139 -36.62 -1.21 -6.15
N GLY A 140 -36.18 0.05 -6.27
CA GLY A 140 -35.84 0.67 -7.54
C GLY A 140 -37.05 1.02 -8.42
N LEU A 141 -38.28 0.68 -8.00
CA LEU A 141 -39.50 0.86 -8.79
C LEU A 141 -40.19 2.21 -8.53
N ASN A 142 -40.05 2.76 -7.33
CA ASN A 142 -40.62 4.05 -6.98
C ASN A 142 -39.51 5.09 -6.83
N SER A 143 -39.77 6.30 -7.31
CA SER A 143 -38.83 7.40 -7.22
C SER A 143 -39.46 8.68 -6.69
N VAL A 144 -38.63 9.54 -6.12
CA VAL A 144 -38.97 10.89 -5.72
C VAL A 144 -37.92 11.83 -6.27
N GLY A 145 -38.39 12.84 -7.03
CA GLY A 145 -37.54 13.88 -7.60
C GLY A 145 -37.71 15.21 -6.86
N PHE A 146 -36.58 15.86 -6.58
CA PHE A 146 -36.53 17.25 -6.14
C PHE A 146 -35.84 18.09 -7.20
N THR A 147 -36.48 19.18 -7.61
CA THR A 147 -35.91 20.21 -8.50
C THR A 147 -35.96 21.58 -7.83
N ASN A 148 -35.16 22.53 -8.33
CA ASN A 148 -35.09 23.90 -7.78
C ASN A 148 -34.87 23.94 -6.24
N GLY A 149 -34.14 22.97 -5.70
CA GLY A 149 -33.86 22.88 -4.28
C GLY A 149 -32.89 23.98 -3.83
N ILE A 150 -33.19 24.61 -2.70
CA ILE A 150 -32.38 25.66 -2.08
C ILE A 150 -32.31 25.40 -0.57
N PHE A 151 -31.09 25.47 -0.03
CA PHE A 151 -30.84 25.66 1.39
C PHE A 151 -30.15 27.01 1.57
N TYR A 152 -30.70 27.88 2.41
CA TYR A 152 -30.21 29.24 2.60
C TYR A 152 -29.99 29.50 4.07
N LYS A 153 -28.74 29.77 4.45
CA LYS A 153 -28.30 30.01 5.84
C LYS A 153 -28.70 28.89 6.81
N VAL A 154 -28.56 27.64 6.40
CA VAL A 154 -28.82 26.48 7.29
C VAL A 154 -27.73 26.40 8.36
N PRO A 155 -28.06 26.41 9.65
CA PRO A 155 -27.07 26.48 10.72
C PRO A 155 -26.42 25.12 11.00
N LEU A 156 -25.11 25.12 11.25
CA LEU A 156 -24.37 23.99 11.81
C LEU A 156 -24.76 23.81 13.29
N ILE A 157 -25.32 22.65 13.64
CA ILE A 157 -25.74 22.35 15.01
C ILE A 157 -24.84 21.33 15.72
N SER A 158 -24.00 20.63 14.97
CA SER A 158 -23.11 19.58 15.47
C SER A 158 -21.87 19.44 14.59
N GLY A 159 -20.73 19.15 15.19
CA GLY A 159 -19.43 19.11 14.50
C GLY A 159 -18.76 20.48 14.43
N GLU A 160 -17.54 20.51 13.92
CA GLU A 160 -16.73 21.73 13.74
C GLU A 160 -16.20 21.79 12.31
N PHE A 161 -15.95 23.01 11.83
CA PHE A 161 -15.35 23.21 10.52
C PHE A 161 -13.94 22.61 10.47
N PRO A 162 -13.62 21.77 9.46
CA PRO A 162 -12.26 21.30 9.25
C PRO A 162 -11.31 22.47 9.05
N THR A 163 -10.13 22.44 9.68
CA THR A 163 -9.11 23.48 9.46
C THR A 163 -8.54 23.42 8.04
N ASN A 164 -8.43 22.20 7.50
CA ASN A 164 -8.02 21.90 6.13
C ASN A 164 -9.00 20.86 5.58
N PRO A 165 -10.10 21.27 4.91
CA PRO A 165 -11.02 20.32 4.31
C PRO A 165 -10.33 19.60 3.14
N ILE A 166 -10.49 18.28 3.07
CA ILE A 166 -9.93 17.47 1.99
C ILE A 166 -10.67 17.78 0.69
N THR A 167 -9.93 18.10 -0.36
CA THR A 167 -10.47 18.36 -1.70
C THR A 167 -10.17 17.19 -2.63
N CYS A 168 -10.87 17.14 -3.77
CA CYS A 168 -10.54 16.19 -4.83
C CYS A 168 -9.07 16.31 -5.27
N MET A 169 -8.55 17.54 -5.42
CA MET A 169 -7.15 17.76 -5.79
C MET A 169 -6.15 17.19 -4.77
N ASP A 170 -6.48 17.22 -3.47
CA ASP A 170 -5.60 16.67 -2.43
C ASP A 170 -5.47 15.15 -2.55
N VAL A 171 -6.57 14.46 -2.81
CA VAL A 171 -6.58 12.99 -2.95
C VAL A 171 -6.08 12.52 -4.32
N GLU A 172 -6.24 13.32 -5.38
CA GLU A 172 -5.58 13.09 -6.68
C GLU A 172 -4.04 13.08 -6.50
N MET A 173 -3.49 14.11 -5.84
CA MET A 173 -2.05 14.15 -5.54
C MET A 173 -1.59 12.97 -4.67
N ALA A 174 -2.41 12.56 -3.70
CA ALA A 174 -2.10 11.41 -2.84
C ALA A 174 -2.06 10.10 -3.64
N SER A 175 -3.01 9.89 -4.55
CA SER A 175 -3.03 8.75 -5.47
C SER A 175 -1.81 8.73 -6.38
N ASP A 176 -1.42 9.87 -6.96
CA ASP A 176 -0.22 9.97 -7.82
C ASP A 176 1.06 9.61 -7.04
N ILE A 177 1.20 10.10 -5.81
CA ILE A 177 2.33 9.76 -4.94
C ILE A 177 2.35 8.27 -4.60
N ALA A 178 1.19 7.68 -4.30
CA ALA A 178 1.09 6.27 -3.97
C ALA A 178 1.36 5.37 -5.19
N LEU A 179 0.94 5.78 -6.39
CA LEU A 179 1.27 5.10 -7.65
C LEU A 179 2.79 5.06 -7.86
N LEU A 180 3.48 6.19 -7.71
CA LEU A 180 4.94 6.23 -7.86
C LEU A 180 5.65 5.33 -6.84
N ALA A 181 5.16 5.28 -5.61
CA ALA A 181 5.71 4.40 -4.58
C ALA A 181 5.48 2.92 -4.91
N TYR A 182 4.31 2.58 -5.47
CA TYR A 182 3.99 1.24 -5.94
C TYR A 182 4.85 0.84 -7.14
N GLU A 183 4.96 1.67 -8.18
CA GLU A 183 5.79 1.39 -9.36
C GLU A 183 7.28 1.22 -9.01
N ALA A 184 7.75 1.93 -7.99
CA ALA A 184 9.13 1.80 -7.52
C ALA A 184 9.44 0.41 -6.95
N THR A 185 8.45 -0.37 -6.47
CA THR A 185 8.71 -1.70 -5.88
C THR A 185 8.97 -2.79 -6.91
N PHE A 186 8.66 -2.54 -8.18
CA PHE A 186 8.88 -3.49 -9.29
C PHE A 186 9.58 -2.83 -10.49
N SER A 187 10.40 -1.81 -10.22
CA SER A 187 11.23 -1.18 -11.23
C SER A 187 12.20 -2.18 -11.87
N SER A 188 12.48 -2.02 -13.16
CA SER A 188 13.44 -2.85 -13.90
C SER A 188 14.89 -2.73 -13.41
N ASP A 189 15.19 -1.70 -12.62
CA ASP A 189 16.52 -1.49 -12.03
C ASP A 189 16.72 -2.28 -10.73
N LEU A 190 15.66 -2.94 -10.23
CA LEU A 190 15.74 -3.79 -9.04
C LEU A 190 16.28 -5.17 -9.40
N GLU A 191 17.23 -5.62 -8.58
CA GLU A 191 17.74 -6.99 -8.61
C GLU A 191 16.67 -7.99 -8.12
N PHE A 192 15.96 -7.62 -7.05
CA PHE A 192 14.87 -8.41 -6.49
C PHE A 192 13.64 -7.55 -6.25
N VAL A 193 12.46 -8.14 -6.46
CA VAL A 193 11.19 -7.56 -6.04
C VAL A 193 10.82 -8.13 -4.68
N ASN A 194 10.76 -7.27 -3.67
CA ASN A 194 10.34 -7.67 -2.33
C ASN A 194 8.80 -7.73 -2.24
N SER A 195 8.26 -8.93 -2.02
CA SER A 195 6.80 -9.17 -1.95
C SER A 195 6.10 -8.34 -0.85
N ALA A 196 6.70 -8.21 0.33
CA ALA A 196 6.13 -7.45 1.43
C ALA A 196 6.07 -5.94 1.13
N ALA A 197 7.13 -5.39 0.52
CA ALA A 197 7.16 -3.99 0.09
C ALA A 197 6.15 -3.73 -1.04
N TYR A 198 6.06 -4.65 -2.01
CA TYR A 198 5.07 -4.60 -3.08
C TYR A 198 3.64 -4.59 -2.53
N LEU A 199 3.31 -5.52 -1.64
CA LEU A 199 1.99 -5.60 -1.00
C LEU A 199 1.64 -4.32 -0.26
N ALA A 200 2.57 -3.79 0.54
CA ALA A 200 2.36 -2.57 1.29
C ALA A 200 2.11 -1.36 0.37
N ALA A 201 2.91 -1.21 -0.70
CA ALA A 201 2.78 -0.09 -1.63
C ALA A 201 1.52 -0.19 -2.51
N CYS A 202 1.20 -1.39 -3.02
CA CYS A 202 -0.03 -1.66 -3.76
C CYS A 202 -1.28 -1.41 -2.91
N SER A 203 -1.28 -1.87 -1.66
CA SER A 203 -2.40 -1.64 -0.72
C SER A 203 -2.60 -0.16 -0.44
N ALA A 204 -1.50 0.59 -0.23
CA ALA A 204 -1.55 2.03 -0.04
C ALA A 204 -2.07 2.77 -1.28
N TYR A 205 -1.70 2.31 -2.48
CA TYR A 205 -2.23 2.86 -3.73
C TYR A 205 -3.72 2.57 -3.92
N SER A 206 -4.17 1.34 -3.64
CA SER A 206 -5.60 0.97 -3.64
C SER A 206 -6.43 1.80 -2.66
N GLU A 207 -5.90 2.05 -1.46
CA GLU A 207 -6.52 2.94 -0.47
C GLU A 207 -6.56 4.39 -0.96
N ALA A 208 -5.48 4.89 -1.56
CA ALA A 208 -5.43 6.24 -2.12
C ALA A 208 -6.47 6.43 -3.24
N LEU A 209 -6.60 5.46 -4.15
CA LEU A 209 -7.65 5.47 -5.19
C LEU A 209 -9.06 5.43 -4.58
N THR A 210 -9.27 4.64 -3.53
CA THR A 210 -10.57 4.59 -2.82
C THR A 210 -10.90 5.94 -2.18
N ASN A 211 -9.91 6.62 -1.61
CA ASN A 211 -10.05 7.98 -1.12
C ASN A 211 -10.32 8.95 -2.27
N GLN A 212 -9.60 8.84 -3.39
CA GLN A 212 -9.85 9.66 -4.58
C GLN A 212 -11.29 9.55 -5.05
N ARG A 213 -11.80 8.32 -5.19
CA ARG A 213 -13.21 8.07 -5.50
C ARG A 213 -14.13 8.76 -4.50
N THR A 214 -13.86 8.62 -3.21
CA THR A 214 -14.68 9.20 -2.13
C THR A 214 -14.87 10.71 -2.26
N TYR A 215 -13.84 11.47 -2.66
CA TYR A 215 -13.92 12.94 -2.74
C TYR A 215 -14.12 13.50 -4.16
N CYS A 216 -13.80 12.72 -5.20
CA CYS A 216 -13.87 13.16 -6.60
C CYS A 216 -15.07 12.62 -7.37
N GLY A 217 -15.68 11.51 -6.93
CA GLY A 217 -16.60 10.75 -7.79
C GLY A 217 -15.88 9.73 -8.67
N ASP A 218 -16.64 8.91 -9.38
CA ASP A 218 -16.14 7.86 -10.29
C ASP A 218 -17.18 7.52 -11.38
N SER A 219 -17.76 8.55 -11.97
CA SER A 219 -18.95 8.37 -12.83
C SER A 219 -18.70 7.58 -14.11
N ASP A 220 -17.45 7.50 -14.56
CA ASP A 220 -17.03 6.68 -15.68
C ASP A 220 -16.51 5.29 -15.27
N GLY A 221 -16.41 5.02 -13.97
CA GLY A 221 -15.91 3.78 -13.38
C GLY A 221 -14.41 3.55 -13.58
N SER A 222 -13.67 4.56 -14.04
CA SER A 222 -12.25 4.41 -14.34
C SER A 222 -11.41 4.12 -13.10
N LEU A 223 -11.74 4.73 -11.96
CA LEU A 223 -11.01 4.51 -10.71
C LEU A 223 -11.34 3.14 -10.11
N GLN A 224 -12.62 2.73 -10.13
CA GLN A 224 -13.00 1.38 -9.71
C GLN A 224 -12.33 0.32 -10.57
N ALA A 225 -12.22 0.53 -11.89
CA ALA A 225 -11.55 -0.41 -12.78
C ALA A 225 -10.05 -0.57 -12.46
N ILE A 226 -9.38 0.51 -12.03
CA ILE A 226 -7.98 0.44 -11.57
C ILE A 226 -7.90 -0.34 -10.25
N ILE A 227 -8.77 -0.03 -9.28
CA ILE A 227 -8.81 -0.74 -7.98
C ILE A 227 -9.03 -2.24 -8.18
N ASP A 228 -10.00 -2.61 -9.02
CA ASP A 228 -10.29 -4.01 -9.33
C ASP A 228 -9.11 -4.70 -10.04
N GLY A 229 -8.30 -3.94 -10.78
CA GLY A 229 -7.10 -4.43 -11.46
C GLY A 229 -5.88 -4.63 -10.56
N LEU A 230 -5.87 -4.07 -9.34
CA LEU A 230 -4.83 -4.32 -8.34
C LEU A 230 -4.99 -5.68 -7.62
N ASP A 231 -6.16 -6.31 -7.78
CA ASP A 231 -6.52 -7.62 -7.23
C ASP A 231 -6.20 -7.75 -5.72
N ASP A 232 -5.44 -8.77 -5.32
CA ASP A 232 -5.03 -9.04 -3.93
C ASP A 232 -3.64 -8.44 -3.58
N CYS A 233 -3.11 -7.58 -4.46
CA CYS A 233 -1.80 -6.94 -4.30
C CYS A 233 -0.65 -7.93 -4.07
N GLN A 234 -0.72 -9.14 -4.64
CA GLN A 234 0.40 -10.08 -4.67
C GLN A 234 1.28 -9.87 -5.91
N ILE A 235 2.58 -10.14 -5.77
CA ILE A 235 3.47 -10.18 -6.94
C ILE A 235 3.04 -11.34 -7.85
N SER A 236 3.26 -11.17 -9.16
CA SER A 236 2.92 -12.23 -10.11
C SER A 236 3.85 -13.43 -9.95
N CYS A 237 3.40 -14.60 -10.40
CA CYS A 237 4.24 -15.78 -10.50
C CYS A 237 5.47 -15.56 -11.42
N GLU A 238 5.36 -14.67 -12.41
CA GLU A 238 6.48 -14.29 -13.27
C GLU A 238 7.57 -13.57 -12.48
N ILE A 239 7.20 -12.63 -11.59
CA ILE A 239 8.14 -11.93 -10.71
C ILE A 239 8.76 -12.90 -9.70
N ALA A 240 7.95 -13.73 -9.04
CA ALA A 240 8.47 -14.72 -8.08
C ALA A 240 9.49 -15.67 -8.75
N THR A 241 9.20 -16.10 -9.99
CA THR A 241 10.13 -16.92 -10.77
C THR A 241 11.41 -16.16 -11.13
N ALA A 242 11.32 -14.86 -11.47
CA ALA A 242 12.48 -14.03 -11.76
C ALA A 242 13.39 -13.88 -10.52
N ASN A 243 12.82 -13.64 -9.34
CA ASN A 243 13.57 -13.60 -8.08
C ASN A 243 14.35 -14.92 -7.84
N VAL A 244 13.71 -16.07 -8.07
CA VAL A 244 14.37 -17.39 -7.94
C VAL A 244 15.51 -17.56 -8.94
N VAL A 245 15.32 -17.14 -10.20
CA VAL A 245 16.36 -17.23 -11.23
C VAL A 245 17.57 -16.37 -10.87
N GLU A 246 17.34 -15.14 -10.41
CA GLU A 246 18.39 -14.23 -9.98
C GLU A 246 19.14 -14.78 -8.76
N ALA A 247 18.41 -15.19 -7.71
CA ALA A 247 19.00 -15.76 -6.50
C ALA A 247 19.80 -17.03 -6.78
N ASN A 248 19.30 -17.92 -7.65
CA ASN A 248 20.05 -19.09 -8.07
C ASN A 248 21.35 -18.71 -8.78
N SER A 249 21.34 -17.67 -9.62
CA SER A 249 22.54 -17.22 -10.31
C SER A 249 23.63 -16.74 -9.36
N GLN A 250 23.25 -16.12 -8.24
CA GLN A 250 24.16 -15.67 -7.20
C GLN A 250 24.63 -16.83 -6.31
N TYR A 251 23.71 -17.74 -5.97
CA TYR A 251 24.01 -18.94 -5.19
C TYR A 251 25.05 -19.84 -5.87
N VAL A 252 24.90 -20.13 -7.17
CA VAL A 252 25.85 -21.01 -7.89
C VAL A 252 27.22 -20.38 -8.15
N THR A 253 27.37 -19.08 -7.92
CA THR A 253 28.65 -18.36 -8.00
C THR A 253 29.10 -17.86 -6.64
N ALA A 254 28.48 -18.34 -5.56
CA ALA A 254 28.86 -17.97 -4.23
C ALA A 254 30.29 -18.44 -3.92
N THR A 255 30.91 -17.76 -2.97
CA THR A 255 32.21 -18.12 -2.41
C THR A 255 32.01 -18.56 -0.96
N ILE A 256 33.01 -19.18 -0.35
CA ILE A 256 32.98 -19.61 1.06
C ILE A 256 32.50 -18.45 1.96
N GLY A 257 32.96 -17.22 1.69
CA GLY A 257 32.59 -16.04 2.46
C GLY A 257 31.12 -15.58 2.37
N ASN A 258 30.35 -15.98 1.35
CA ASN A 258 28.97 -15.52 1.15
C ASN A 258 27.94 -16.63 0.85
N TYR A 259 28.37 -17.89 0.80
CA TYR A 259 27.52 -19.03 0.45
C TYR A 259 26.27 -19.13 1.32
N ASN A 260 26.42 -19.11 2.65
CA ASN A 260 25.28 -19.24 3.57
C ASN A 260 24.24 -18.13 3.37
N GLU A 261 24.68 -16.90 3.06
CA GLU A 261 23.79 -15.79 2.75
C GLU A 261 23.03 -16.02 1.42
N LYS A 262 23.76 -16.39 0.35
CA LYS A 262 23.16 -16.62 -0.97
C LYS A 262 22.27 -17.84 -1.02
N CYS A 263 22.65 -18.90 -0.30
CA CYS A 263 21.86 -20.10 -0.14
C CYS A 263 20.55 -19.82 0.60
N ALA A 264 20.60 -19.10 1.74
CA ALA A 264 19.40 -18.69 2.47
C ALA A 264 18.48 -17.79 1.64
N GLN A 265 19.05 -16.87 0.84
CA GLN A 265 18.29 -16.04 -0.09
C GLN A 265 17.60 -16.88 -1.18
N TYR A 266 18.31 -17.84 -1.76
CA TYR A 266 17.74 -18.74 -2.76
C TYR A 266 16.61 -19.59 -2.18
N LEU A 267 16.81 -20.16 -0.98
CA LEU A 267 15.78 -20.89 -0.24
C LEU A 267 14.53 -20.04 0.00
N LEU A 268 14.71 -18.79 0.44
CA LEU A 268 13.61 -17.85 0.67
C LEU A 268 12.75 -17.67 -0.58
N TYR A 269 13.37 -17.43 -1.73
CA TYR A 269 12.64 -17.23 -2.98
C TYR A 269 12.02 -18.51 -3.53
N LEU A 270 12.62 -19.67 -3.31
CA LEU A 270 11.98 -20.95 -3.65
C LEU A 270 10.69 -21.13 -2.84
N LEU A 271 10.73 -20.86 -1.53
CA LEU A 271 9.54 -20.94 -0.66
C LEU A 271 8.45 -19.94 -1.09
N GLU A 272 8.83 -18.69 -1.40
CA GLU A 272 7.91 -17.67 -1.92
C GLU A 272 7.29 -18.09 -3.26
N GLN A 273 8.07 -18.71 -4.16
CA GLN A 273 7.55 -19.22 -5.43
C GLN A 273 6.51 -20.33 -5.21
N ILE A 274 6.71 -21.23 -4.23
CA ILE A 274 5.69 -22.23 -3.88
C ILE A 274 4.41 -21.55 -3.39
N GLU A 275 4.51 -20.54 -2.55
CA GLU A 275 3.34 -19.83 -2.01
C GLU A 275 2.52 -19.15 -3.12
N ILE A 276 3.19 -18.51 -4.08
CA ILE A 276 2.57 -17.67 -5.11
C ILE A 276 2.16 -18.46 -6.36
N CYS A 277 3.04 -19.34 -6.84
CA CYS A 277 2.83 -20.12 -8.06
C CYS A 277 2.24 -21.51 -7.80
N GLY A 278 2.40 -22.04 -6.58
CA GLY A 278 2.19 -23.45 -6.27
C GLY A 278 3.33 -24.35 -6.75
N ASP A 279 3.35 -25.59 -6.23
CA ASP A 279 4.32 -26.63 -6.59
C ASP A 279 3.63 -27.99 -6.73
N ALA A 280 2.72 -28.07 -7.71
CA ALA A 280 1.86 -29.26 -7.87
C ALA A 280 2.64 -30.53 -8.27
N ASP A 281 3.81 -30.38 -8.89
CA ASP A 281 4.67 -31.49 -9.29
C ASP A 281 5.78 -31.82 -8.27
N GLY A 282 5.93 -31.00 -7.21
CA GLY A 282 6.92 -31.17 -6.15
C GLY A 282 8.35 -30.85 -6.59
N SER A 283 8.52 -30.23 -7.77
CA SER A 283 9.85 -29.97 -8.33
C SER A 283 10.59 -28.89 -7.55
N ILE A 284 9.89 -27.92 -6.98
CA ILE A 284 10.49 -26.87 -6.14
C ILE A 284 10.83 -27.44 -4.77
N GLN A 285 9.91 -28.20 -4.15
CA GLN A 285 10.16 -28.85 -2.86
C GLN A 285 11.36 -29.79 -2.91
N THR A 286 11.52 -30.54 -4.00
CA THR A 286 12.70 -31.42 -4.17
C THR A 286 14.01 -30.63 -4.20
N LYS A 287 14.03 -29.41 -4.74
CA LYS A 287 15.22 -28.54 -4.70
C LYS A 287 15.48 -28.05 -3.28
N ILE A 288 14.44 -27.64 -2.56
CA ILE A 288 14.54 -27.20 -1.16
C ILE A 288 15.08 -28.33 -0.28
N ASP A 289 14.56 -29.55 -0.44
CA ASP A 289 14.96 -30.71 0.36
C ASP A 289 16.42 -31.14 0.12
N GLY A 290 17.00 -30.79 -1.02
CA GLY A 290 18.40 -31.07 -1.36
C GLY A 290 19.32 -29.86 -1.25
N LEU A 291 18.82 -28.74 -0.74
CA LEU A 291 19.63 -27.54 -0.53
C LEU A 291 20.25 -27.61 0.86
N ASP A 292 21.57 -27.60 0.91
CA ASP A 292 22.32 -27.45 2.14
C ASP A 292 22.85 -26.02 2.25
N CYS A 293 22.49 -25.34 3.34
CA CYS A 293 22.96 -23.99 3.66
C CYS A 293 23.68 -23.98 5.03
N GLY A 294 24.18 -25.15 5.45
CA GLY A 294 24.83 -25.41 6.72
C GLY A 294 26.30 -25.04 6.77
N ASP A 295 26.80 -25.12 8.00
CA ASP A 295 28.17 -24.96 8.48
C ASP A 295 28.11 -25.62 9.87
N ALA A 296 28.36 -26.93 9.90
CA ALA A 296 27.90 -27.80 11.00
C ALA A 296 28.80 -27.74 12.25
N ASP A 297 30.11 -27.54 12.09
CA ASP A 297 31.07 -27.21 13.16
C ASP A 297 31.12 -25.71 13.48
N GLY A 298 30.75 -24.83 12.54
CA GLY A 298 30.77 -23.38 12.72
C GLY A 298 32.16 -22.76 12.53
N ASP A 299 33.06 -23.39 11.79
CA ASP A 299 34.39 -22.87 11.48
C ASP A 299 34.38 -21.84 10.33
N GLY A 300 33.26 -21.68 9.63
CA GLY A 300 33.10 -20.68 8.59
C GLY A 300 33.51 -21.14 7.19
N VAL A 301 33.81 -22.42 6.99
CA VAL A 301 33.70 -23.11 5.72
C VAL A 301 32.32 -23.80 5.68
N PRO A 302 31.46 -23.54 4.68
CA PRO A 302 30.17 -24.23 4.61
C PRO A 302 30.34 -25.70 4.21
N ASP A 303 29.51 -26.60 4.75
CA ASP A 303 29.47 -28.04 4.45
C ASP A 303 29.59 -28.37 2.94
N ALA A 304 29.00 -27.52 2.08
CA ALA A 304 29.03 -27.67 0.63
C ALA A 304 30.42 -27.48 -0.02
N TYR A 305 31.39 -26.92 0.70
CA TYR A 305 32.79 -26.74 0.28
C TYR A 305 33.72 -27.81 0.89
N GLU A 306 33.18 -28.73 1.69
CA GLU A 306 33.94 -29.75 2.41
C GLU A 306 33.76 -31.15 1.81
N ASP A 307 32.97 -31.28 0.74
CA ASP A 307 32.95 -32.44 -0.16
C ASP A 307 34.16 -32.39 -1.10
N PHE A 308 35.36 -32.57 -0.54
CA PHE A 308 36.62 -32.40 -1.27
C PHE A 308 36.72 -33.31 -2.50
N ASN A 309 36.26 -34.56 -2.38
CA ASN A 309 36.32 -35.52 -3.47
C ASN A 309 35.16 -35.39 -4.50
N GLY A 310 34.13 -34.59 -4.18
CA GLY A 310 33.00 -34.27 -5.04
C GLY A 310 32.04 -35.45 -5.30
N ASP A 311 32.01 -36.45 -4.41
CA ASP A 311 31.11 -37.61 -4.52
C ASP A 311 29.75 -37.40 -3.85
N GLY A 312 29.58 -36.29 -3.13
CA GLY A 312 28.37 -35.89 -2.43
C GLY A 312 28.19 -36.57 -1.07
N ASN A 313 29.24 -37.13 -0.48
CA ASN A 313 29.20 -37.82 0.80
C ASN A 313 30.25 -37.26 1.80
N LEU A 314 29.89 -36.16 2.45
CA LEU A 314 30.72 -35.48 3.46
C LEU A 314 31.26 -36.40 4.57
N ASP A 315 30.53 -37.47 4.93
CA ASP A 315 30.93 -38.41 5.99
C ASP A 315 32.21 -39.24 5.67
N ASN A 316 32.78 -39.13 4.46
CA ASN A 316 33.99 -39.88 4.06
C ASN A 316 35.23 -39.01 3.81
N ASP A 317 35.10 -37.69 3.93
CA ASP A 317 36.21 -36.74 3.84
C ASP A 317 36.69 -36.45 5.27
N ASP A 318 37.91 -36.86 5.57
CA ASP A 318 38.58 -36.88 6.89
C ASP A 318 40.08 -36.70 6.60
N THR A 319 40.51 -35.45 6.45
CA THR A 319 41.83 -35.09 5.90
C THR A 319 42.97 -35.51 6.83
N ASP A 320 42.84 -35.25 8.13
CA ASP A 320 43.86 -35.60 9.12
C ASP A 320 43.80 -37.08 9.61
N GLY A 321 42.67 -37.75 9.38
CA GLY A 321 42.46 -39.16 9.71
C GLY A 321 42.16 -39.41 11.20
N ASP A 322 41.68 -38.42 11.95
CA ASP A 322 41.34 -38.54 13.36
C ASP A 322 39.98 -39.26 13.60
N GLY A 323 39.16 -39.36 12.56
CA GLY A 323 37.86 -40.01 12.53
C GLY A 323 36.66 -39.09 12.77
N VAL A 324 36.86 -37.78 12.80
CA VAL A 324 35.88 -36.73 12.56
C VAL A 324 35.94 -36.40 11.06
N ALA A 325 34.78 -36.16 10.44
CA ALA A 325 34.76 -35.75 9.03
C ALA A 325 34.91 -34.24 8.97
N ASN A 326 35.52 -33.70 7.92
CA ASN A 326 35.88 -32.28 7.80
C ASN A 326 34.72 -31.34 8.19
N TYR A 327 33.52 -31.54 7.62
CA TYR A 327 32.30 -30.77 7.97
C TYR A 327 31.80 -30.85 9.42
N LEU A 328 32.51 -31.57 10.29
CA LEU A 328 32.27 -31.70 11.73
C LEU A 328 33.55 -31.49 12.56
N ASP A 329 34.68 -31.24 11.89
CA ASP A 329 35.97 -30.89 12.46
C ASP A 329 36.16 -29.38 12.37
N ASN A 330 37.10 -28.82 13.10
CA ASN A 330 37.35 -27.37 13.08
C ASN A 330 38.84 -27.03 12.90
N ASP A 331 39.62 -28.06 12.57
CA ASP A 331 41.07 -28.15 12.32
C ASP A 331 41.26 -29.36 11.37
N ASP A 332 40.74 -29.22 10.16
CA ASP A 332 40.47 -30.31 9.21
C ASP A 332 41.70 -31.14 8.81
N ASP A 333 42.85 -30.50 8.69
CA ASP A 333 44.12 -31.09 8.28
C ASP A 333 45.04 -31.42 9.48
N GLY A 334 44.64 -31.00 10.68
CA GLY A 334 45.23 -31.34 11.97
C GLY A 334 46.60 -30.72 12.20
N ASP A 335 46.88 -29.57 11.58
CA ASP A 335 48.15 -28.87 11.71
C ASP A 335 48.23 -27.94 12.94
N GLY A 336 47.09 -27.72 13.59
CA GLY A 336 46.94 -26.96 14.83
C GLY A 336 46.52 -25.51 14.64
N ILE A 337 46.29 -25.04 13.41
CA ILE A 337 45.54 -23.82 13.13
C ILE A 337 44.09 -24.19 12.84
N LEU A 338 43.14 -23.37 13.32
CA LEU A 338 41.72 -23.67 13.08
C LEU A 338 41.33 -23.28 11.66
N THR A 339 40.55 -24.14 10.99
CA THR A 339 39.99 -23.95 9.64
C THR A 339 39.44 -22.54 9.40
N GLN A 340 38.83 -21.90 10.41
CA GLN A 340 38.32 -20.53 10.31
C GLN A 340 39.37 -19.46 9.95
N TYR A 341 40.65 -19.76 10.14
CA TYR A 341 41.78 -18.87 9.87
C TYR A 341 42.43 -19.13 8.50
N GLU A 342 42.23 -20.31 7.91
CA GLU A 342 42.75 -20.70 6.60
C GLU A 342 41.68 -20.81 5.50
N GLY A 343 40.42 -20.97 5.88
CA GLY A 343 39.35 -21.34 4.95
C GLY A 343 39.06 -20.31 3.86
N LYS A 344 39.39 -19.02 4.07
CA LYS A 344 39.12 -17.98 3.06
C LYS A 344 39.92 -16.67 3.19
N ASP A 345 40.18 -16.07 2.04
CA ASP A 345 40.71 -14.72 1.89
C ASP A 345 39.67 -13.61 2.20
N ALA A 346 40.11 -12.35 2.10
CA ALA A 346 39.26 -11.18 2.35
C ALA A 346 38.12 -10.99 1.34
N ASP A 347 38.23 -11.60 0.15
CA ASP A 347 37.19 -11.62 -0.89
C ASP A 347 36.28 -12.87 -0.74
N GLY A 348 36.58 -13.76 0.20
CA GLY A 348 35.85 -14.97 0.54
C GLY A 348 36.20 -16.19 -0.31
N ASN A 349 37.29 -16.16 -1.08
CA ASN A 349 37.79 -17.30 -1.84
C ASN A 349 38.66 -18.21 -0.96
N PRO A 350 38.75 -19.53 -1.23
CA PRO A 350 39.69 -20.40 -0.53
C PRO A 350 41.14 -19.90 -0.66
N ILE A 351 41.94 -20.14 0.38
CA ILE A 351 43.39 -19.89 0.39
C ILE A 351 44.10 -21.16 -0.08
N ASP A 352 45.16 -20.97 -0.87
CA ASP A 352 46.03 -22.02 -1.44
C ASP A 352 47.41 -21.36 -1.59
N THR A 353 48.21 -21.45 -0.53
CA THR A 353 49.43 -20.67 -0.34
C THR A 353 50.55 -21.09 -1.29
N ASP A 354 50.74 -22.39 -1.51
CA ASP A 354 51.78 -22.91 -2.40
C ASP A 354 51.33 -23.10 -3.87
N GLY A 355 50.01 -23.08 -4.11
CA GLY A 355 49.39 -23.18 -5.44
C GLY A 355 49.37 -24.59 -6.02
N ASP A 356 49.44 -25.63 -5.20
CA ASP A 356 49.46 -27.03 -5.63
C ASP A 356 48.06 -27.61 -5.90
N GLY A 357 47.03 -26.95 -5.34
CA GLY A 357 45.62 -27.23 -5.54
C GLY A 357 44.92 -27.89 -4.35
N ASP A 358 45.66 -28.28 -3.31
CA ASP A 358 45.13 -28.50 -1.97
C ASP A 358 45.05 -27.11 -1.30
N VAL A 359 43.96 -26.85 -0.56
CA VAL A 359 43.70 -25.53 0.06
C VAL A 359 44.23 -25.57 1.48
N ASP A 360 44.70 -24.43 2.02
CA ASP A 360 45.42 -24.38 3.31
C ASP A 360 44.70 -25.15 4.44
N TYR A 361 43.38 -24.95 4.61
CA TYR A 361 42.61 -25.69 5.63
C TYR A 361 42.49 -27.21 5.39
N LEU A 362 43.00 -27.75 4.29
CA LEU A 362 43.08 -29.17 3.95
C LEU A 362 44.54 -29.62 3.68
N ASP A 363 45.53 -28.77 3.92
CA ASP A 363 46.93 -29.00 3.61
C ASP A 363 47.85 -28.68 4.80
N ASN A 364 48.41 -29.74 5.41
CA ASN A 364 49.27 -29.60 6.57
C ASN A 364 50.70 -29.13 6.29
N ASP A 365 51.00 -28.74 5.06
CA ASP A 365 52.28 -28.19 4.58
C ASP A 365 52.02 -26.96 3.70
N ASP A 366 51.26 -25.97 4.21
CA ASP A 366 50.72 -24.79 3.52
C ASP A 366 51.61 -24.12 2.46
N ASP A 367 52.93 -24.06 2.69
CA ASP A 367 53.89 -23.39 1.80
C ASP A 367 54.68 -24.33 0.88
N GLY A 368 54.44 -25.64 1.00
CA GLY A 368 55.04 -26.71 0.22
C GLY A 368 56.54 -26.89 0.44
N ASP A 369 57.10 -26.44 1.57
CA ASP A 369 58.53 -26.54 1.88
C ASP A 369 58.98 -27.93 2.41
N THR A 370 58.03 -28.83 2.69
CA THR A 370 58.15 -30.18 3.28
C THR A 370 58.27 -30.26 4.80
N LEU A 371 58.17 -29.16 5.51
CA LEU A 371 58.09 -29.07 6.97
C LEU A 371 56.67 -28.69 7.38
N LEU A 372 55.87 -29.71 7.70
CA LEU A 372 54.48 -29.52 8.15
C LEU A 372 54.27 -28.30 9.07
N THR A 373 53.23 -27.51 8.82
CA THR A 373 52.86 -26.26 9.50
C THR A 373 52.94 -26.36 11.03
N ILE A 374 52.48 -27.49 11.61
CA ILE A 374 52.57 -27.79 13.05
C ILE A 374 54.00 -27.73 13.63
N ASN A 375 55.03 -27.89 12.80
CA ASN A 375 56.44 -27.88 13.18
C ASN A 375 57.15 -26.54 12.92
N GLU A 376 56.42 -25.53 12.45
CA GLU A 376 56.96 -24.22 12.05
C GLU A 376 56.68 -23.12 13.08
N ASN A 377 55.95 -23.46 14.15
CA ASN A 377 55.46 -22.53 15.17
C ASN A 377 54.44 -21.53 14.63
N ALA A 378 53.47 -22.03 13.84
CA ALA A 378 52.31 -21.29 13.39
C ALA A 378 51.43 -20.80 14.57
N ASP A 379 51.30 -21.60 15.64
CA ASP A 379 50.63 -21.18 16.88
C ASP A 379 51.48 -21.47 18.13
N PRO A 380 52.33 -20.53 18.57
CA PRO A 380 53.15 -20.69 19.77
C PRO A 380 52.37 -20.80 21.09
N ASN A 381 51.11 -20.36 21.14
CA ASN A 381 50.34 -20.29 22.37
C ASN A 381 49.31 -21.43 22.53
N GLY A 382 48.99 -22.13 21.44
CA GLY A 382 48.14 -23.32 21.39
C GLY A 382 46.65 -22.99 21.49
N ASP A 383 46.21 -21.82 21.02
CA ASP A 383 44.80 -21.42 20.95
C ASP A 383 44.17 -21.57 19.56
N GLY A 384 44.92 -22.09 18.58
CA GLY A 384 44.52 -22.35 17.21
C GLY A 384 44.46 -21.10 16.33
N ASN A 385 44.89 -19.94 16.83
CA ASN A 385 44.90 -18.68 16.10
C ASN A 385 46.34 -18.32 15.69
N PRO A 386 46.64 -18.10 14.40
CA PRO A 386 47.99 -17.81 13.94
C PRO A 386 48.45 -16.35 14.20
N ASP A 387 47.66 -15.55 14.93
CA ASP A 387 47.99 -14.15 15.26
C ASP A 387 49.38 -13.98 15.94
N ASP A 388 49.89 -15.00 16.61
CA ASP A 388 51.23 -15.01 17.22
C ASP A 388 52.25 -15.91 16.53
N ALA A 389 51.98 -16.32 15.29
CA ALA A 389 52.89 -17.08 14.44
C ALA A 389 54.29 -16.44 14.37
N VAL A 390 55.31 -17.29 14.30
CA VAL A 390 56.70 -16.84 14.22
C VAL A 390 57.01 -16.34 12.81
N ASP A 391 57.56 -15.13 12.71
CA ASP A 391 58.20 -14.58 11.50
C ASP A 391 59.67 -14.36 11.82
N THR A 392 60.52 -15.30 11.37
CA THR A 392 61.94 -15.33 11.75
C THR A 392 62.76 -14.21 11.10
N ASP A 393 62.39 -13.77 9.90
CA ASP A 393 63.16 -12.81 9.12
C ASP A 393 62.61 -11.36 9.18
N GLY A 394 61.38 -11.20 9.66
CA GLY A 394 60.71 -9.94 9.96
C GLY A 394 60.16 -9.24 8.73
N ASP A 395 59.85 -9.97 7.65
CA ASP A 395 59.31 -9.42 6.41
C ASP A 395 57.78 -9.25 6.42
N GLY A 396 57.11 -9.82 7.41
CA GLY A 396 55.66 -9.75 7.61
C GLY A 396 54.87 -10.95 7.11
N VAL A 397 55.53 -12.00 6.60
CA VAL A 397 54.94 -13.31 6.30
C VAL A 397 55.38 -14.29 7.41
N PRO A 398 54.45 -14.97 8.09
CA PRO A 398 54.78 -16.04 9.04
C PRO A 398 55.59 -17.16 8.40
N ASP A 399 56.47 -17.80 9.16
CA ASP A 399 57.35 -18.88 8.72
C ASP A 399 56.58 -20.02 8.03
N TYR A 400 55.38 -20.36 8.51
CA TYR A 400 54.56 -21.44 7.95
C TYR A 400 53.90 -21.16 6.58
N LEU A 401 54.03 -19.92 6.08
CA LEU A 401 53.52 -19.50 4.77
C LEU A 401 54.69 -19.11 3.83
N GLN A 402 55.93 -19.57 4.08
CA GLN A 402 57.12 -19.18 3.32
C GLN A 402 58.26 -20.23 3.18
N ALA A 403 58.34 -20.83 1.98
CA ALA A 403 59.35 -21.83 1.60
C ALA A 403 60.83 -21.38 1.37
#